data_AF-A0A965QZ50-F1
#
_entry.id   AF-A0A965QZ50-F1
#
_cell.length_a   1.000
_cell.length_b   1.000
_cell.length_c   1.000
_cell.angle_alpha   90.00
_cell.angle_beta   90.00
_cell.angle_gamma   90.00
#
_symmetry.space_group_name_H-M   'P 1'
#
loop_
_entity.id
_entity.type
_entity.pdbx_description
1 polymer ?
#
loop_
_entity_poly.entity_id
_entity_poly.type
_entity_poly.pdbx_seq_one_letter_code
_entity_poly.pdbx_strand_id
1 'polypeptide(L)'
;MTPSPAAPALSATVEHALAVTLRGCEELIPQADWIKKLQKSEATGIPLRIKLGLDPTAPDIHIGHTVVLNKMRQLQDLGHTVIFLIGDFTSMIGDPSGRNSTRPPLTAEQIKLNAETYYKQASLVLDPAKTEIRYNSEWSDPLGARGMIQLASRYTVARMMERNDFHDRFKAGQSISVHEFLY
;
A
#
# COMPACT_ATOMS: atom_id res chain seq x y z
N MET A 1 -36.33 28.10 -3.95
CA MET A 1 -35.05 27.41 -3.75
C MET A 1 -35.12 26.73 -2.39
N THR A 2 -35.40 25.44 -2.36
CA THR A 2 -35.29 24.62 -1.15
C THR A 2 -33.80 24.49 -0.82
N PRO A 3 -33.36 24.78 0.41
CA PRO A 3 -31.96 24.57 0.78
C PRO A 3 -31.67 23.06 0.67
N SER A 4 -30.61 22.72 -0.06
CA SER A 4 -30.06 21.37 -0.06
C SER A 4 -29.82 20.95 1.39
N PRO A 5 -30.26 19.76 1.84
CA PRO A 5 -29.97 19.33 3.20
C PRO A 5 -28.46 19.31 3.36
N ALA A 6 -27.97 20.09 4.34
CA ALA A 6 -26.57 20.05 4.72
C ALA A 6 -26.21 18.60 5.04
N ALA A 7 -25.08 18.12 4.51
CA ALA A 7 -24.59 16.79 4.87
C ALA A 7 -24.54 16.71 6.41
N PRO A 8 -25.01 15.61 7.02
CA PRO A 8 -25.05 15.50 8.47
C PRO A 8 -23.65 15.77 9.02
N ALA A 9 -23.57 16.62 10.05
CA ALA A 9 -22.32 16.97 10.71
C ALA A 9 -21.62 15.68 11.17
N LEU A 10 -20.29 15.65 11.02
CA LEU A 10 -19.49 14.50 11.43
C LEU A 10 -19.51 14.38 12.97
N SER A 11 -19.40 13.16 13.49
CA SER A 11 -19.21 12.97 14.92
C SER A 11 -17.83 13.48 15.34
N ALA A 12 -17.68 13.90 16.59
CA ALA A 12 -16.39 14.37 17.12
C ALA A 12 -15.27 13.32 16.97
N THR A 13 -15.61 12.02 17.07
CA THR A 13 -14.67 10.91 16.84
C THR A 13 -14.19 10.88 15.40
N VAL A 14 -15.10 10.99 14.42
CA VAL A 14 -14.77 10.96 12.99
C VAL A 14 -13.99 12.21 12.59
N GLU A 15 -14.35 13.38 13.13
CA GLU A 15 -13.60 14.63 12.93
C GLU A 15 -12.17 14.51 13.48
N HIS A 16 -12.01 13.97 14.68
CA HIS A 16 -10.70 13.72 15.26
C HIS A 16 -9.87 12.74 14.43
N ALA A 17 -10.45 11.60 14.04
CA ALA A 17 -9.77 10.60 13.22
C ALA A 17 -9.36 11.16 11.86
N LEU A 18 -10.21 11.99 11.23
CA LEU A 18 -9.89 12.67 9.98
C LEU A 18 -8.73 13.66 10.17
N ALA A 19 -8.76 14.48 11.22
CA ALA A 19 -7.69 15.43 11.53
C ALA A 19 -6.35 14.74 11.78
N VAL A 20 -6.36 13.63 12.53
CA VAL A 20 -5.17 12.77 12.72
C VAL A 20 -4.69 12.19 11.39
N THR A 21 -5.60 11.72 10.54
CA THR A 21 -5.25 11.17 9.21
C THR A 21 -4.55 12.22 8.35
N LEU A 22 -5.14 13.42 8.22
CA LEU A 22 -4.65 14.51 7.36
C LEU A 22 -3.32 15.13 7.84
N ARG A 23 -3.03 15.09 9.13
CA ARG A 23 -1.78 15.66 9.66
C ARG A 23 -0.55 14.96 9.06
N GLY A 24 0.24 15.70 8.29
CA GLY A 24 1.45 15.20 7.62
C GLY A 24 1.16 14.21 6.48
N CYS A 25 -0.08 14.17 6.00
CA CYS A 25 -0.47 13.44 4.79
C CYS A 25 -0.37 14.39 3.61
N GLU A 26 0.37 14.01 2.58
CA GLU A 26 0.49 14.79 1.34
C GLU A 26 -0.87 14.86 0.62
N GLU A 27 -1.53 13.71 0.47
CA GLU A 27 -2.81 13.61 -0.23
C GLU A 27 -3.65 12.43 0.29
N LEU A 28 -4.98 12.62 0.39
CA LEU A 28 -5.94 11.60 0.80
C LEU A 28 -7.05 11.44 -0.24
N ILE A 29 -7.03 10.30 -0.96
CA ILE A 29 -7.87 10.10 -2.15
C ILE A 29 -8.73 8.83 -2.05
N PRO A 30 -10.05 8.91 -2.28
CA PRO A 30 -10.89 10.08 -2.09
C PRO A 30 -11.15 10.33 -0.60
N GLN A 31 -10.92 11.57 -0.11
CA GLN A 31 -11.22 11.93 1.28
C GLN A 31 -12.67 11.63 1.68
N ALA A 32 -13.64 11.83 0.78
CA ALA A 32 -15.05 11.52 1.05
C ALA A 32 -15.28 10.03 1.36
N ASP A 33 -14.55 9.13 0.71
CA ASP A 33 -14.68 7.69 0.94
C ASP A 33 -13.95 7.26 2.22
N TRP A 34 -12.87 7.96 2.59
CA TRP A 34 -12.24 7.78 3.90
C TRP A 34 -13.20 8.13 5.04
N ILE A 35 -13.91 9.27 4.94
CA ILE A 35 -14.91 9.69 5.93
C ILE A 35 -16.00 8.64 6.08
N LYS A 36 -16.56 8.13 4.97
CA LYS A 36 -17.56 7.06 5.00
C LYS A 36 -17.05 5.79 5.70
N LYS A 37 -15.78 5.43 5.49
CA LYS A 37 -15.15 4.28 6.16
C LYS A 37 -15.04 4.51 7.66
N LEU A 38 -14.61 5.70 8.10
CA LEU A 38 -14.55 6.06 9.52
C LEU A 38 -15.93 6.01 10.18
N GLN A 39 -16.95 6.61 9.56
CA GLN A 39 -18.34 6.57 10.05
C GLN A 39 -18.86 5.13 10.17
N LYS A 40 -18.60 4.28 9.16
CA LYS A 40 -18.97 2.87 9.20
C LYS A 40 -18.25 2.13 10.33
N SER A 41 -16.95 2.40 10.53
CA SER A 41 -16.16 1.80 11.60
C SER A 41 -16.71 2.19 12.97
N GLU A 42 -17.00 3.47 13.19
CA GLU A 42 -17.64 3.98 14.41
C GLU A 42 -19.00 3.32 14.65
N ALA A 43 -19.88 3.30 13.65
CA ALA A 43 -21.24 2.77 13.79
C ALA A 43 -21.29 1.25 14.02
N THR A 44 -20.32 0.50 13.50
CA THR A 44 -20.31 -0.97 13.58
C THR A 44 -19.37 -1.52 14.65
N GLY A 45 -18.47 -0.69 15.18
CA GLY A 45 -17.36 -1.13 16.04
C GLY A 45 -16.32 -2.00 15.32
N ILE A 46 -16.41 -2.16 13.99
CA ILE A 46 -15.47 -2.98 13.20
C ILE A 46 -14.28 -2.10 12.79
N PRO A 47 -13.04 -2.44 13.21
CA PRO A 47 -11.84 -1.70 12.82
C PRO A 47 -11.63 -1.66 11.30
N LEU A 48 -11.13 -0.53 10.80
CA LEU A 48 -10.61 -0.47 9.44
C LEU A 48 -9.32 -1.30 9.32
N ARG A 49 -9.11 -1.84 8.12
CA ARG A 49 -7.90 -2.57 7.75
C ARG A 49 -7.02 -1.66 6.91
N ILE A 50 -5.86 -1.28 7.44
CA ILE A 50 -4.95 -0.31 6.84
C ILE A 50 -3.73 -1.04 6.30
N LYS A 51 -3.49 -0.98 4.99
CA LYS A 51 -2.37 -1.68 4.35
C LYS A 51 -1.16 -0.75 4.21
N LEU A 52 0.00 -1.19 4.67
CA LEU A 52 1.31 -0.68 4.29
C LEU A 52 2.10 -1.80 3.62
N GLY A 53 2.44 -1.66 2.34
CA GLY A 53 3.29 -2.61 1.62
C GLY A 53 4.74 -2.17 1.61
N LEU A 54 5.66 -3.10 1.87
CA LEU A 54 7.10 -2.89 1.71
C LEU A 54 7.72 -4.05 0.95
N ASP A 55 8.61 -3.72 0.01
CA ASP A 55 9.37 -4.72 -0.74
C ASP A 55 10.71 -4.99 -0.02
N PRO A 56 10.95 -6.22 0.49
CA PRO A 56 12.12 -6.58 1.29
C PRO A 56 13.39 -6.77 0.43
N THR A 57 13.66 -5.82 -0.46
CA THR A 57 14.78 -5.85 -1.40
C THR A 57 16.09 -5.34 -0.80
N ALA A 58 16.00 -4.56 0.28
CA ALA A 58 17.13 -4.13 1.10
C ALA A 58 17.12 -4.90 2.43
N PRO A 59 18.27 -5.06 3.11
CA PRO A 59 18.35 -5.79 4.38
C PRO A 59 17.57 -5.12 5.51
N ASP A 60 17.40 -3.81 5.48
CA ASP A 60 16.76 -3.01 6.52
C ASP A 60 15.85 -1.89 5.97
N ILE A 61 14.93 -1.40 6.81
CA ILE A 61 14.20 -0.17 6.54
C ILE A 61 14.98 1.04 7.06
N HIS A 62 15.26 1.99 6.18
CA HIS A 62 15.92 3.24 6.57
C HIS A 62 14.99 4.18 7.35
N ILE A 63 15.56 5.19 8.00
CA ILE A 63 14.83 6.17 8.83
C ILE A 63 13.69 6.89 8.10
N GLY A 64 13.76 7.07 6.78
CA GLY A 64 12.66 7.63 5.99
C GLY A 64 11.32 6.87 6.12
N HIS A 65 11.35 5.57 6.42
CA HIS A 65 10.13 4.78 6.64
C HIS A 65 9.41 5.14 7.94
N THR A 66 10.07 5.84 8.88
CA THR A 66 9.44 6.26 10.13
C THR A 66 8.25 7.20 9.89
N VAL A 67 8.23 7.96 8.79
CA VAL A 67 7.10 8.84 8.43
C VAL A 67 5.83 8.01 8.24
N VAL A 68 5.89 6.98 7.39
CA VAL A 68 4.73 6.12 7.11
C VAL A 68 4.40 5.19 8.28
N LEU A 69 5.42 4.68 9.00
CA LEU A 69 5.20 3.86 10.20
C LEU A 69 4.51 4.63 11.32
N ASN A 70 4.87 5.90 11.53
CA ASN A 70 4.19 6.75 12.51
C ASN A 70 2.74 7.02 12.10
N LYS A 71 2.45 7.18 10.80
CA LYS A 71 1.06 7.26 10.33
C LYS A 71 0.28 5.98 10.62
N MET A 72 0.88 4.82 10.38
CA MET A 72 0.27 3.53 10.71
C MET A 72 0.00 3.42 12.21
N ARG A 73 0.94 3.83 13.06
CA ARG A 73 0.76 3.85 14.51
C ARG A 73 -0.40 4.75 14.96
N GLN A 74 -0.50 5.95 14.41
CA GLN A 74 -1.64 6.84 14.68
C GLN A 74 -2.99 6.17 14.33
N LEU A 75 -3.05 5.42 13.23
CA LEU A 75 -4.26 4.69 12.85
C LEU A 75 -4.54 3.51 13.79
N GLN A 76 -3.52 2.86 14.37
CA GLN A 76 -3.69 1.86 15.43
C GLN A 76 -4.21 2.48 16.74
N ASP A 77 -3.75 3.68 17.07
CA ASP A 77 -4.19 4.42 18.25
C ASP A 77 -5.66 4.86 18.11
N LEU A 78 -6.13 5.10 16.88
CA LEU A 78 -7.57 5.27 16.55
C LEU A 78 -8.37 3.94 16.57
N GLY A 79 -7.73 2.81 16.86
CA GLY A 79 -8.38 1.50 17.00
C GLY A 79 -8.45 0.68 15.71
N HIS A 80 -7.72 1.05 14.65
CA HIS A 80 -7.69 0.29 13.41
C HIS A 80 -6.59 -0.78 13.40
N THR A 81 -6.75 -1.78 12.52
CA THR A 81 -5.78 -2.85 12.33
C THR A 81 -4.85 -2.50 11.17
N VAL A 82 -3.54 -2.53 11.41
CA VAL A 82 -2.54 -2.35 10.37
C VAL A 82 -2.16 -3.72 9.80
N ILE A 83 -2.12 -3.82 8.48
CA ILE A 83 -1.57 -4.95 7.74
C ILE A 83 -0.21 -4.50 7.21
N PHE A 84 0.83 -5.04 7.79
CA PHE A 84 2.20 -4.90 7.32
C PHE A 84 2.45 -5.96 6.25
N LEU A 85 2.32 -5.56 4.99
CA LEU A 85 2.41 -6.45 3.84
C LEU A 85 3.84 -6.52 3.31
N ILE A 86 4.39 -7.72 3.26
CA ILE A 86 5.65 -8.03 2.60
C ILE A 86 5.38 -8.36 1.13
N GLY A 87 6.03 -7.64 0.22
CA GLY A 87 5.98 -7.86 -1.22
C GLY A 87 6.93 -8.94 -1.72
N ASP A 88 6.79 -10.18 -1.24
CA ASP A 88 7.70 -11.28 -1.58
C ASP A 88 7.52 -11.82 -3.01
N PHE A 89 6.28 -11.94 -3.48
CA PHE A 89 5.97 -12.36 -4.85
C PHE A 89 6.64 -11.47 -5.90
N THR A 90 6.50 -10.15 -5.72
CA THR A 90 7.02 -9.13 -6.64
C THR A 90 8.54 -9.01 -6.56
N SER A 91 9.11 -9.16 -5.35
CA SER A 91 10.55 -9.11 -5.11
C SER A 91 11.32 -10.27 -5.74
N MET A 92 10.73 -11.46 -5.84
CA MET A 92 11.34 -12.60 -6.53
C MET A 92 11.47 -12.38 -8.04
N ILE A 93 10.55 -11.61 -8.63
CA ILE A 93 10.55 -11.31 -10.08
C ILE A 93 11.44 -10.10 -10.38
N GLY A 94 11.44 -9.09 -9.49
CA GLY A 94 12.26 -7.88 -9.57
C GLY A 94 11.55 -6.68 -10.18
N ASP A 95 10.88 -5.86 -9.35
CA ASP A 95 10.18 -4.63 -9.77
C ASP A 95 11.17 -3.56 -10.30
N PRO A 96 11.04 -3.13 -11.58
CA PRO A 96 11.88 -2.06 -12.16
C PRO A 96 11.30 -0.65 -11.99
N SER A 97 10.14 -0.49 -11.32
CA SER A 97 9.46 0.80 -11.18
C SER A 97 10.41 1.91 -10.69
N GLY A 98 10.64 2.90 -11.56
CA GLY A 98 11.50 4.06 -11.29
C GLY A 98 13.01 3.83 -11.35
N ARG A 99 13.52 2.69 -11.87
CA ARG A 99 14.97 2.41 -11.96
C ARG A 99 15.44 2.00 -13.36
N ASN A 100 16.63 2.45 -13.74
CA ASN A 100 17.25 2.19 -15.06
C ASN A 100 17.92 0.81 -15.20
N SER A 101 17.94 -0.03 -14.16
CA SER A 101 18.57 -1.35 -14.21
C SER A 101 17.81 -2.36 -13.36
N THR A 102 17.58 -3.56 -13.91
CA THR A 102 17.05 -4.71 -13.18
C THR A 102 18.03 -5.11 -12.06
N ARG A 103 17.52 -5.18 -10.82
CA ARG A 103 18.29 -5.72 -9.70
C ARG A 103 18.43 -7.25 -9.87
N PRO A 104 19.54 -7.86 -9.43
CA PRO A 104 19.60 -9.31 -9.37
C PRO A 104 18.47 -9.83 -8.46
N PRO A 105 17.72 -10.85 -8.88
CA PRO A 105 16.61 -11.39 -8.09
C PRO A 105 17.14 -11.95 -6.77
N LEU A 106 16.41 -11.69 -5.69
CA LEU A 106 16.72 -12.25 -4.37
C LEU A 106 16.14 -13.66 -4.25
N THR A 107 16.82 -14.54 -3.51
CA THR A 107 16.26 -15.85 -3.18
C THR A 107 15.13 -15.71 -2.16
N ALA A 108 14.24 -16.70 -2.09
CA ALA A 108 13.16 -16.72 -1.11
C ALA A 108 13.70 -16.65 0.34
N GLU A 109 14.85 -17.28 0.61
CA GLU A 109 15.51 -17.23 1.91
C GLU A 109 16.01 -15.82 2.25
N GLN A 110 16.57 -15.10 1.28
CA GLN A 110 17.02 -13.72 1.47
C GLN A 110 15.83 -12.79 1.72
N ILE A 111 14.76 -12.94 0.95
CA ILE A 111 13.51 -12.18 1.13
C ILE A 111 12.93 -12.41 2.52
N LYS A 112 12.91 -13.66 2.99
CA LYS A 112 12.44 -14.01 4.32
C LYS A 112 13.31 -13.37 5.42
N LEU A 113 14.63 -13.43 5.31
CA LEU A 113 15.54 -12.82 6.28
C LEU A 113 15.37 -11.29 6.35
N ASN A 114 15.23 -10.64 5.20
CA ASN A 114 14.98 -9.20 5.12
C ASN A 114 13.61 -8.85 5.74
N ALA A 115 12.56 -9.63 5.44
CA ALA A 115 11.23 -9.44 6.00
C ALA A 115 11.21 -9.58 7.54
N GLU A 116 11.94 -10.54 8.10
CA GLU A 116 12.11 -10.69 9.56
C GLU A 116 12.76 -9.45 10.18
N THR A 117 13.78 -8.90 9.52
CA THR A 117 14.44 -7.65 9.95
C THR A 117 13.49 -6.46 9.88
N TYR A 118 12.73 -6.33 8.79
CA TYR A 118 11.74 -5.27 8.60
C TYR A 118 10.69 -5.31 9.70
N TYR A 119 10.17 -6.49 10.01
CA TYR A 119 9.20 -6.65 11.08
C TYR A 119 9.79 -6.28 12.45
N LYS A 120 11.01 -6.73 12.74
CA LYS A 120 11.70 -6.36 13.99
C LYS A 120 11.86 -4.84 14.13
N GLN A 121 12.19 -4.15 13.04
CA GLN A 121 12.32 -2.69 13.05
C GLN A 121 10.97 -1.98 13.13
N ALA A 122 9.97 -2.44 12.37
CA ALA A 122 8.62 -1.86 12.37
C ALA A 122 7.92 -2.04 13.71
N SER A 123 8.14 -3.15 14.43
CA SER A 123 7.57 -3.41 15.76
C SER A 123 8.11 -2.50 16.87
N LEU A 124 9.18 -1.73 16.61
CA LEU A 124 9.61 -0.66 17.51
C LEU A 124 8.65 0.54 17.51
N VAL A 125 7.82 0.67 16.46
CA VAL A 125 6.87 1.77 16.27
C VAL A 125 5.42 1.26 16.36
N LEU A 126 5.13 0.20 15.61
CA LEU A 126 3.80 -0.40 15.52
C LEU A 126 3.48 -1.24 16.76
N ASP A 127 2.22 -1.25 17.16
CA ASP A 127 1.71 -2.16 18.18
C ASP A 127 1.53 -3.57 17.58
N PRO A 128 2.28 -4.60 18.03
CA PRO A 128 2.15 -5.96 17.51
C PRO A 128 0.75 -6.56 17.70
N ALA A 129 0.02 -6.17 18.75
CA ALA A 129 -1.33 -6.67 19.02
C ALA A 129 -2.37 -6.14 18.00
N LYS A 130 -2.05 -5.06 17.30
CA LYS A 130 -2.89 -4.43 16.26
C LYS A 130 -2.23 -4.50 14.87
N THR A 131 -1.26 -5.40 14.70
CA THR A 131 -0.53 -5.57 13.44
C THR A 131 -0.70 -6.99 12.91
N GLU A 132 -1.15 -7.11 11.67
CA GLU A 132 -1.10 -8.35 10.91
C GLU A 132 0.09 -8.32 9.96
N ILE A 133 0.96 -9.33 10.01
CA ILE A 133 2.00 -9.52 9.00
C ILE A 133 1.46 -10.44 7.93
N ARG A 134 1.55 -10.04 6.67
CA ARG A 134 1.09 -10.83 5.53
C ARG A 134 2.11 -10.83 4.41
N TYR A 135 2.12 -11.87 3.61
CA TYR A 135 2.97 -12.01 2.42
C TYR A 135 2.08 -12.02 1.18
N ASN A 136 2.43 -11.27 0.14
CA ASN A 136 1.56 -11.17 -1.03
C ASN A 136 1.58 -12.44 -1.89
N SER A 137 2.59 -13.30 -1.77
CA SER A 137 2.61 -14.66 -2.34
C SER A 137 1.39 -15.50 -1.94
N GLU A 138 0.86 -15.32 -0.72
CA GLU A 138 -0.29 -16.06 -0.18
C GLU A 138 -1.51 -16.04 -1.11
N TRP A 139 -1.71 -14.95 -1.85
CA TRP A 139 -2.81 -14.81 -2.82
C TRP A 139 -2.33 -14.62 -4.25
N SER A 140 -1.05 -14.28 -4.48
CA SER A 140 -0.52 -14.06 -5.82
C SER A 140 -0.11 -15.36 -6.50
N ASP A 141 0.51 -16.30 -5.78
CA ASP A 141 0.88 -17.61 -6.33
C ASP A 141 -0.35 -18.40 -6.81
N PRO A 142 -1.47 -18.46 -6.06
CA PRO A 142 -2.66 -19.19 -6.49
C PRO A 142 -3.41 -18.56 -7.68
N LEU A 143 -3.09 -17.33 -8.11
CA LEU A 143 -3.72 -16.73 -9.30
C LEU A 143 -3.48 -17.60 -10.53
N GLY A 144 -2.27 -18.13 -10.66
CA GLY A 144 -1.79 -18.82 -11.86
C GLY A 144 -1.92 -17.97 -13.13
N ALA A 145 -1.61 -18.58 -14.28
CA ALA A 145 -1.67 -17.89 -15.57
C ALA A 145 -3.07 -17.34 -15.90
N ARG A 146 -4.13 -18.09 -15.56
CA ARG A 146 -5.52 -17.67 -15.82
C ARG A 146 -5.89 -16.44 -15.00
N GLY A 147 -5.56 -16.41 -13.70
CA GLY A 147 -5.83 -15.26 -12.84
C GLY A 147 -5.08 -14.02 -13.30
N MET A 148 -3.81 -14.18 -13.71
CA MET A 148 -3.03 -13.08 -14.27
C MET A 148 -3.63 -12.50 -15.56
N ILE A 149 -4.07 -13.35 -16.50
CA ILE A 149 -4.72 -12.88 -17.74
C ILE A 149 -6.03 -12.14 -17.42
N GLN A 150 -6.83 -12.68 -16.49
CA GLN A 150 -8.08 -12.04 -16.07
C GLN A 150 -7.83 -10.68 -15.41
N LEU A 151 -6.79 -10.55 -14.59
CA LEU A 151 -6.39 -9.28 -13.99
C LEU A 151 -5.94 -8.27 -15.06
N ALA A 152 -5.06 -8.70 -15.96
CA ALA A 152 -4.55 -7.85 -17.05
C ALA A 152 -5.68 -7.34 -17.96
N SER A 153 -6.76 -8.11 -18.14
CA SER A 153 -7.93 -7.70 -18.93
C SER A 153 -8.71 -6.50 -18.36
N ARG A 154 -8.48 -6.13 -17.10
CA ARG A 154 -9.16 -5.00 -16.43
C ARG A 154 -8.56 -3.64 -16.75
N TYR A 155 -7.39 -3.61 -17.38
CA TYR A 155 -6.67 -2.39 -17.71
C TYR A 155 -6.27 -2.35 -19.18
N THR A 156 -6.16 -1.14 -19.73
CA THR A 156 -5.72 -0.93 -21.11
C THR A 156 -4.25 -0.51 -21.13
N VAL A 157 -3.55 -0.82 -22.22
CA VAL A 157 -2.18 -0.35 -22.43
C VAL A 157 -2.12 1.18 -22.40
N ALA A 158 -3.10 1.87 -22.99
CA ALA A 158 -3.19 3.32 -22.95
C ALA A 158 -3.17 3.88 -21.51
N ARG A 159 -3.94 3.27 -20.59
CA ARG A 159 -3.95 3.68 -19.18
C ARG A 159 -2.61 3.42 -18.49
N MET A 160 -1.92 2.34 -18.82
CA MET A 160 -0.58 2.06 -18.28
C MET A 160 0.45 3.11 -18.77
N MET A 161 0.34 3.53 -20.02
CA MET A 161 1.22 4.54 -20.62
C MET A 161 1.02 5.96 -20.05
N GLU A 162 -0.04 6.21 -19.27
CA GLU A 162 -0.22 7.48 -18.55
C GLU A 162 0.69 7.61 -17.34
N ARG A 163 1.34 6.52 -16.89
CA ARG A 163 2.34 6.55 -15.82
C ARG A 163 3.59 7.26 -16.33
N ASN A 164 4.03 8.32 -15.63
CA ASN A 164 5.12 9.19 -16.09
C ASN A 164 6.39 8.42 -16.45
N ASP A 165 6.76 7.39 -15.68
CA ASP A 165 7.95 6.58 -15.93
C ASP A 165 7.87 5.78 -17.24
N PHE A 166 6.72 5.17 -17.56
CA PHE A 166 6.52 4.48 -18.83
C PHE A 166 6.43 5.45 -20.00
N HIS A 167 5.75 6.58 -19.82
CA HIS A 167 5.64 7.62 -20.83
C HIS A 167 7.01 8.17 -21.24
N ASP A 168 7.83 8.54 -20.25
CA ASP A 168 9.14 9.15 -20.48
C ASP A 168 10.11 8.13 -21.10
N ARG A 169 10.14 6.88 -20.60
CA ARG A 169 10.97 5.81 -21.17
C ARG A 169 10.58 5.50 -22.61
N PHE A 170 9.29 5.39 -22.89
CA PHE A 170 8.79 5.11 -24.23
C PHE A 170 9.13 6.23 -25.20
N LYS A 171 8.95 7.50 -24.81
CA LYS A 171 9.35 8.66 -25.61
C LYS A 171 10.86 8.76 -25.83
N ALA A 172 11.65 8.33 -24.84
CA ALA A 172 13.11 8.27 -24.94
C ALA A 172 13.62 7.05 -25.74
N GLY A 173 12.73 6.19 -26.27
CA GLY A 173 13.12 4.97 -26.99
C GLY A 173 13.78 3.92 -26.09
N GLN A 174 13.59 4.01 -24.78
CA GLN A 174 14.12 3.04 -23.82
C GLN A 174 13.19 1.84 -23.72
N SER A 175 13.76 0.64 -23.66
CA SER A 175 13.00 -0.60 -23.57
C SER A 175 12.14 -0.65 -22.31
N ILE A 176 10.90 -1.11 -22.46
CA ILE A 176 9.96 -1.43 -21.38
C ILE A 176 9.54 -2.88 -21.58
N SER A 177 9.78 -3.71 -20.58
CA SER A 177 9.39 -5.12 -20.61
C SER A 177 7.91 -5.28 -20.27
N VAL A 178 7.24 -6.27 -20.88
CA VAL A 178 5.78 -6.46 -20.71
C VAL A 178 5.39 -6.78 -19.27
N HIS A 179 6.23 -7.52 -18.55
CA HIS A 179 5.96 -7.87 -17.15
C HIS A 179 5.93 -6.64 -16.22
N GLU A 180 6.52 -5.50 -16.63
CA GLU A 180 6.48 -4.27 -15.86
C GLU A 180 5.05 -3.70 -15.73
N PHE A 181 4.15 -4.04 -16.66
CA PHE A 181 2.74 -3.67 -16.59
C PHE A 181 1.91 -4.55 -15.65
N LEU A 182 2.53 -5.59 -15.08
CA LEU A 182 1.85 -6.54 -14.19
C LEU A 182 2.11 -6.28 -12.70
N TYR A 183 3.00 -5.33 -12.37
CA TYR A 183 3.19 -4.79 -11.01
C TYR A 183 2.13 -3.72 -10.68
#